data_AF-A0A4U0UE77-F1
#
_entry.id   AF-A0A4U0UE77-F1
#
_cell.length_a   1.000
_cell.length_b   1.000
_cell.length_c   1.000
_cell.angle_alpha   90.00
_cell.angle_beta   90.00
_cell.angle_gamma   90.00
#
_symmetry.space_group_name_H-M   'P 1'
#
loop_
_entity.id
_entity.type
_entity.pdbx_description
1 polymer ?
#
loop_
_entity_poly.entity_id
_entity_poly.type
_entity_poly.pdbx_seq_one_letter_code
_entity_poly.pdbx_strand_id
1 'polypeptide(L)'
;MAPKKKAKPPQDELPPLFDATTLPTPALDSKPLRMTYRIARGEQGVLTFQPYKTHLLPLWRFKTASIATRSSQNLFSAFQFYVTQGDFVGADMCRKFLQMGMTRARRYANHKGGKKYDRSARVVELEGGVRRELERGGEWEGREEKVRAGEVFRGVWERCKGDERYGVLKREFLEELKAWEGEGGREGEGDGEAGVEVEGAEDGKT
;
A
#
# COMPACT_ATOMS: atom_id res chain seq x y z
N MET A 1 -18.69 15.18 -20.22
CA MET A 1 -17.64 14.23 -20.67
C MET A 1 -17.06 13.54 -19.43
N ALA A 2 -17.30 12.24 -19.25
CA ALA A 2 -16.66 11.50 -18.16
C ALA A 2 -15.14 11.45 -18.39
N PRO A 3 -14.29 11.69 -17.36
CA PRO A 3 -12.85 11.57 -17.54
C PRO A 3 -12.50 10.12 -17.91
N LYS A 4 -11.86 9.93 -19.06
CA LYS A 4 -11.33 8.63 -19.48
C LYS A 4 -10.40 8.13 -18.38
N LYS A 5 -10.74 7.01 -17.73
CA LYS A 5 -9.83 6.33 -16.79
C LYS A 5 -8.51 6.09 -17.53
N LYS A 6 -7.40 6.67 -17.03
CA LYS A 6 -6.07 6.42 -17.58
C LYS A 6 -5.85 4.90 -17.61
N ALA A 7 -5.48 4.36 -18.77
CA ALA A 7 -5.22 2.93 -18.91
C ALA A 7 -4.16 2.49 -17.89
N LYS A 8 -4.42 1.37 -17.21
CA LYS A 8 -3.45 0.80 -16.26
C LYS A 8 -2.21 0.38 -17.07
N PRO A 9 -0.99 0.84 -16.72
CA PRO A 9 0.20 0.48 -17.48
C PRO A 9 0.44 -1.04 -17.48
N PRO A 10 0.99 -1.61 -18.57
CA PRO A 10 1.25 -3.05 -18.68
C PRO A 10 2.08 -3.56 -17.49
N GLN A 11 1.74 -4.74 -16.96
CA GLN A 11 2.46 -5.31 -15.81
C GLN A 11 3.79 -5.99 -16.18
N ASP A 12 4.08 -6.07 -17.47
CA ASP A 12 5.16 -6.87 -18.06
C ASP A 12 6.35 -6.02 -18.49
N GLU A 13 6.16 -4.70 -18.55
CA GLU A 13 7.21 -3.76 -18.92
C GLU A 13 8.08 -3.42 -17.70
N LEU A 14 9.38 -3.25 -17.96
CA LEU A 14 10.29 -2.75 -16.95
C LEU A 14 9.86 -1.32 -16.57
N PRO A 15 9.78 -0.98 -15.28
CA PRO A 15 9.48 0.39 -14.86
C PRO A 15 10.39 1.41 -15.57
N PRO A 16 9.89 2.61 -15.95
CA PRO A 16 10.73 3.65 -16.51
C PRO A 16 11.81 4.08 -15.49
N LEU A 17 12.88 4.69 -16.00
CA LEU A 17 13.85 5.42 -15.17
C LEU A 17 13.07 6.48 -14.38
N PHE A 18 13.08 6.32 -13.06
CA PHE A 18 12.26 7.08 -12.14
C PHE A 18 13.12 8.15 -11.46
N ASP A 19 12.76 9.41 -11.68
CA ASP A 19 13.35 10.54 -10.96
C ASP A 19 12.55 10.84 -9.68
N ALA A 20 13.14 10.47 -8.54
CA ALA A 20 12.53 10.64 -7.23
C ALA A 20 12.32 12.12 -6.86
N THR A 21 13.08 13.05 -7.44
CA THR A 21 12.99 14.48 -7.12
C THR A 21 11.69 15.12 -7.60
N THR A 22 10.98 14.45 -8.50
CA THR A 22 9.66 14.90 -9.00
C THR A 22 8.50 14.55 -8.07
N LEU A 23 8.75 13.80 -6.99
CA LEU A 23 7.71 13.40 -6.05
C LEU A 23 7.29 14.58 -5.14
N PRO A 24 5.98 14.79 -4.92
CA PRO A 24 5.53 15.79 -3.96
C PRO A 24 5.70 15.29 -2.52
N THR A 25 5.86 16.24 -1.59
CA THR A 25 6.02 16.06 -0.14
C THR A 25 4.84 16.67 0.65
N PRO A 26 3.59 16.28 0.38
CA PRO A 26 2.40 17.00 0.86
C PRO A 26 2.23 16.98 2.38
N ALA A 27 2.82 16.01 3.10
CA ALA A 27 2.83 16.01 4.55
C ALA A 27 3.68 17.16 5.12
N LEU A 28 4.68 17.66 4.40
CA LEU A 28 5.46 18.82 4.84
C LEU A 28 4.60 20.09 4.82
N ASP A 29 3.77 20.24 3.79
CA ASP A 29 2.94 21.43 3.58
C ASP A 29 1.62 21.41 4.36
N SER A 30 1.11 20.22 4.69
CA SER A 30 -0.19 20.06 5.36
C SER A 30 -0.06 19.28 6.67
N LYS A 31 -0.07 20.01 7.80
CA LYS A 31 -0.12 19.41 9.14
C LYS A 31 -1.35 18.49 9.29
N PRO A 32 -2.59 18.89 8.93
CA PRO A 32 -3.75 18.00 9.03
C PRO A 32 -3.59 16.67 8.27
N LEU A 33 -3.05 16.73 7.04
CA LEU A 33 -2.75 15.51 6.29
C LEU A 33 -1.69 14.66 7.01
N ARG A 34 -0.60 15.29 7.46
CA ARG A 34 0.51 14.60 8.11
C ARG A 34 0.03 13.76 9.27
N MET A 35 -0.85 14.27 10.13
CA MET A 35 -1.16 13.56 11.39
C MET A 35 -2.56 12.97 11.51
N THR A 36 -3.31 13.02 10.41
CA THR A 36 -4.28 11.95 10.13
C THR A 36 -3.59 10.63 9.75
N TYR A 37 -2.30 10.64 9.37
CA TYR A 37 -1.53 9.42 9.12
C TYR A 37 -1.31 8.61 10.40
N ARG A 38 -1.50 7.28 10.31
CA ARG A 38 -1.30 6.35 11.43
C ARG A 38 -0.30 5.25 11.07
N ILE A 39 0.68 5.04 11.96
CA ILE A 39 1.65 3.94 11.83
C ILE A 39 0.96 2.63 12.22
N ALA A 40 0.27 2.02 11.26
CA ALA A 40 -0.38 0.73 11.45
C ALA A 40 0.61 -0.46 11.41
N ARG A 41 0.13 -1.66 11.80
CA ARG A 41 0.94 -2.88 11.84
C ARG A 41 1.28 -3.34 10.42
N GLY A 42 2.57 -3.52 10.15
CA GLY A 42 3.05 -4.03 8.86
C GLY A 42 2.74 -3.09 7.69
N GLU A 43 2.00 -3.59 6.69
CA GLU A 43 1.63 -2.86 5.46
C GLU A 43 0.23 -2.23 5.49
N GLN A 44 -0.46 -2.24 6.64
CA GLN A 44 -1.80 -1.66 6.76
C GLN A 44 -1.80 -0.15 6.41
N GLY A 45 -2.83 0.27 5.66
CA GLY A 45 -3.01 1.65 5.18
C GLY A 45 -2.27 2.02 3.88
N VAL A 46 -1.35 1.17 3.40
CA VAL A 46 -0.50 1.48 2.23
C VAL A 46 -1.28 1.71 0.92
N LEU A 47 -2.47 1.09 0.80
CA LEU A 47 -3.35 1.22 -0.36
C LEU A 47 -4.53 2.18 -0.13
N THR A 48 -4.56 2.92 0.96
CA THR A 48 -5.68 3.84 1.29
C THR A 48 -5.21 5.27 1.54
N PHE A 49 -3.99 5.48 2.06
CA PHE A 49 -3.52 6.82 2.41
C PHE A 49 -3.10 7.64 1.17
N GLN A 50 -3.85 8.71 0.88
CA GLN A 50 -3.62 9.62 -0.23
C GLN A 50 -2.83 10.87 0.21
N PRO A 51 -2.12 11.55 -0.71
CA PRO A 51 -1.92 11.22 -2.12
C PRO A 51 -0.77 10.24 -2.37
N TYR A 52 -0.02 9.85 -1.34
CA TYR A 52 1.16 8.97 -1.45
C TYR A 52 0.88 7.65 -2.17
N LYS A 53 -0.28 7.01 -1.92
CA LYS A 53 -0.70 5.83 -2.68
C LYS A 53 -0.67 6.10 -4.19
N THR A 54 -1.20 7.23 -4.65
CA THR A 54 -1.29 7.57 -6.08
C THR A 54 0.10 7.71 -6.70
N HIS A 55 1.05 8.30 -5.98
CA HIS A 55 2.41 8.50 -6.46
C HIS A 55 3.27 7.22 -6.42
N LEU A 56 3.10 6.39 -5.39
CA LEU A 56 3.97 5.24 -5.15
C LEU A 56 3.46 3.92 -5.76
N LEU A 57 2.15 3.73 -5.88
CA LEU A 57 1.56 2.51 -6.45
C LEU A 57 2.00 2.21 -7.91
N PRO A 58 2.24 3.21 -8.79
CA PRO A 58 2.80 2.97 -10.11
C PRO A 58 4.19 2.34 -10.08
N LEU A 59 5.00 2.65 -9.08
CA LEU A 59 6.37 2.15 -8.92
C LEU A 59 6.43 0.70 -8.43
N TRP A 60 5.32 0.19 -7.87
CA TRP A 60 5.28 -1.12 -7.22
C TRP A 60 4.83 -2.25 -8.17
N ARG A 61 5.77 -3.11 -8.60
CA ARG A 61 5.56 -4.23 -9.53
C ARG A 61 6.49 -5.40 -9.19
N PHE A 62 6.03 -6.64 -9.41
CA PHE A 62 6.79 -7.84 -9.03
C PHE A 62 6.43 -9.08 -9.87
N LYS A 63 6.15 -8.90 -11.17
CA LYS A 63 5.80 -10.04 -12.03
C LYS A 63 6.97 -11.02 -12.16
N THR A 64 8.18 -10.52 -12.35
CA THR A 64 9.44 -11.27 -12.40
C THR A 64 10.41 -10.71 -11.37
N ALA A 65 11.51 -11.42 -11.10
CA ALA A 65 12.60 -10.97 -10.24
C ALA A 65 13.26 -9.69 -10.79
N SER A 66 13.40 -9.56 -12.11
CA SER A 66 13.94 -8.35 -12.76
C SER A 66 13.03 -7.13 -12.56
N ILE A 67 11.70 -7.30 -12.72
CA ILE A 67 10.72 -6.24 -12.46
C ILE A 67 10.71 -5.88 -10.96
N ALA A 68 10.78 -6.87 -10.07
CA ALA A 68 10.87 -6.64 -8.63
C ALA A 68 12.14 -5.85 -8.25
N THR A 69 13.27 -6.15 -8.90
CA THR A 69 14.53 -5.43 -8.69
C THR A 69 14.35 -3.96 -9.02
N ARG A 70 13.88 -3.64 -10.23
CA ARG A 70 13.66 -2.24 -10.62
C ARG A 70 12.61 -1.54 -9.77
N SER A 71 11.52 -2.24 -9.43
CA SER A 71 10.48 -1.70 -8.56
C SER A 71 11.00 -1.36 -7.17
N SER A 72 11.79 -2.26 -6.57
CA SER A 72 12.40 -2.04 -5.25
C SER A 72 13.40 -0.89 -5.26
N GLN A 73 14.19 -0.75 -6.34
CA GLN A 73 15.11 0.37 -6.53
C GLN A 73 14.36 1.70 -6.64
N ASN A 74 13.30 1.78 -7.46
CA ASN A 74 12.51 3.00 -7.58
C ASN A 74 11.87 3.41 -6.24
N LEU A 75 11.33 2.45 -5.49
CA LEU A 75 10.79 2.70 -4.15
C LEU A 75 11.87 3.10 -3.14
N PHE A 76 13.08 2.56 -3.27
CA PHE A 76 14.21 2.94 -2.44
C PHE A 76 14.69 4.36 -2.73
N SER A 77 14.77 4.75 -4.00
CA SER A 77 15.09 6.13 -4.39
C SER A 77 14.03 7.11 -3.86
N ALA A 78 12.75 6.76 -3.97
CA ALA A 78 11.66 7.54 -3.37
C ALA A 78 11.79 7.65 -1.84
N PHE A 79 12.11 6.54 -1.16
CA PHE A 79 12.37 6.53 0.27
C PHE A 79 13.51 7.47 0.66
N GLN A 80 14.66 7.38 -0.03
CA GLN A 80 15.82 8.23 0.25
C GLN A 80 15.51 9.71 0.01
N PHE A 81 14.75 10.02 -1.04
CA PHE A 81 14.26 11.36 -1.30
C PHE A 81 13.42 11.88 -0.13
N TYR A 82 12.38 11.15 0.29
CA TYR A 82 11.52 11.57 1.40
C TYR A 82 12.26 11.72 2.73
N VAL A 83 13.19 10.80 3.04
CA VAL A 83 14.06 10.91 4.21
C VAL A 83 14.91 12.18 4.15
N THR A 84 15.44 12.51 2.97
CA THR A 84 16.25 13.72 2.78
C THR A 84 15.42 15.00 2.91
N GLN A 85 14.16 14.98 2.49
CA GLN A 85 13.23 16.10 2.64
C GLN A 85 12.63 16.22 4.05
N GLY A 86 12.83 15.22 4.92
CA GLY A 86 12.19 15.16 6.24
C GLY A 86 10.72 14.73 6.22
N ASP A 87 10.22 14.22 5.10
CA ASP A 87 8.84 13.73 4.98
C ASP A 87 8.74 12.29 5.50
N PHE A 88 8.47 12.17 6.81
CA PHE A 88 8.29 10.86 7.44
C PHE A 88 7.18 10.02 6.79
N VAL A 89 6.05 10.63 6.44
CA VAL A 89 4.87 9.90 5.94
C VAL A 89 5.18 9.30 4.58
N GLY A 90 5.81 10.07 3.68
CA GLY A 90 6.30 9.57 2.40
C GLY A 90 7.32 8.45 2.55
N ALA A 91 8.28 8.59 3.47
CA ALA A 91 9.28 7.57 3.75
C ALA A 91 8.65 6.27 4.28
N ASP A 92 7.75 6.35 5.27
CA ASP A 92 7.08 5.16 5.82
C ASP A 92 6.17 4.48 4.80
N MET A 93 5.50 5.25 3.93
CA MET A 93 4.71 4.70 2.82
C MET A 93 5.59 3.90 1.85
N CYS A 94 6.76 4.41 1.47
CA CYS A 94 7.72 3.67 0.64
C CYS A 94 8.15 2.36 1.30
N ARG A 95 8.52 2.40 2.60
CA ARG A 95 8.87 1.22 3.39
C ARG A 95 7.71 0.21 3.43
N LYS A 96 6.47 0.66 3.59
CA LYS A 96 5.28 -0.23 3.57
C LYS A 96 5.04 -0.85 2.20
N PHE A 97 5.26 -0.13 1.10
CA PHE A 97 5.17 -0.69 -0.26
C PHE A 97 6.23 -1.79 -0.49
N LEU A 98 7.46 -1.59 0.00
CA LEU A 98 8.50 -2.62 -0.03
C LEU A 98 8.08 -3.85 0.79
N GLN A 99 7.54 -3.65 1.99
CA GLN A 99 7.01 -4.74 2.82
C GLN A 99 5.89 -5.51 2.10
N MET A 100 4.97 -4.79 1.46
CA MET A 100 3.89 -5.37 0.65
C MET A 100 4.43 -6.15 -0.54
N GLY A 101 5.52 -5.70 -1.17
CA GLY A 101 6.21 -6.44 -2.22
C GLY A 101 6.69 -7.81 -1.74
N MET A 102 7.38 -7.82 -0.59
CA MET A 102 7.86 -9.05 0.05
C MET A 102 6.72 -10.01 0.40
N THR A 103 5.68 -9.54 1.10
CA THR A 103 4.57 -10.38 1.57
C THR A 103 3.74 -10.92 0.41
N ARG A 104 3.45 -10.09 -0.60
CA ARG A 104 2.67 -10.49 -1.78
C ARG A 104 3.48 -11.44 -2.65
N ALA A 105 4.76 -11.19 -2.92
CA ALA A 105 5.59 -12.12 -3.67
C ALA A 105 5.64 -13.50 -3.01
N ARG A 106 5.84 -13.57 -1.68
CA ARG A 106 5.81 -14.82 -0.93
C ARG A 106 4.45 -15.52 -0.96
N ARG A 107 3.35 -14.77 -0.88
CA ARG A 107 1.99 -15.32 -1.04
C ARG A 107 1.80 -15.94 -2.43
N TYR A 108 2.29 -15.27 -3.48
CA TYR A 108 2.20 -15.78 -4.85
C TYR A 108 3.12 -16.98 -5.06
N ALA A 109 4.28 -17.07 -4.40
CA ALA A 109 5.14 -18.26 -4.39
C ALA A 109 4.43 -19.48 -3.78
N ASN A 110 3.66 -19.26 -2.70
CA ASN A 110 2.98 -20.32 -1.96
C ASN A 110 1.67 -20.80 -2.61
N HIS A 111 1.00 -19.94 -3.37
CA HIS A 111 -0.28 -20.27 -4.02
C HIS A 111 -0.26 -19.82 -5.47
N LYS A 112 -0.40 -20.76 -6.41
CA LYS A 112 -0.45 -20.49 -7.84
C LYS A 112 -1.53 -19.42 -8.13
N GLY A 113 -1.13 -18.32 -8.78
CA GLY A 113 -2.02 -17.19 -9.08
C GLY A 113 -2.40 -16.31 -7.88
N GLY A 114 -1.78 -16.50 -6.71
CA GLY A 114 -1.94 -15.65 -5.53
C GLY A 114 -3.29 -15.76 -4.83
N LYS A 115 -4.15 -16.73 -5.19
CA LYS A 115 -5.42 -16.98 -4.51
C LYS A 115 -5.23 -17.98 -3.38
N LYS A 116 -5.66 -17.59 -2.18
CA LYS A 116 -5.60 -18.45 -0.98
C LYS A 116 -6.84 -19.35 -0.85
N TYR A 117 -7.98 -18.90 -1.39
CA TYR A 117 -9.26 -19.60 -1.31
C TYR A 117 -9.82 -19.81 -2.71
N ASP A 118 -10.64 -20.86 -2.86
CA ASP A 118 -11.37 -21.12 -4.09
C ASP A 118 -12.31 -19.94 -4.44
N ARG A 119 -12.65 -19.74 -5.72
CA ARG A 119 -13.60 -18.69 -6.13
C ARG A 119 -14.99 -18.91 -5.54
N SER A 120 -15.40 -20.17 -5.36
CA SER A 120 -16.67 -20.55 -4.72
C SER A 120 -16.70 -20.19 -3.22
N ALA A 121 -15.54 -20.03 -2.58
CA ALA A 121 -15.44 -19.80 -1.14
C ALA A 121 -16.06 -18.47 -0.67
N ARG A 122 -16.22 -17.48 -1.56
CA ARG A 122 -16.84 -16.20 -1.20
C ARG A 122 -18.37 -16.28 -1.15
N VAL A 123 -18.96 -17.18 -1.95
CA VAL A 123 -20.40 -17.50 -1.91
C VAL A 123 -20.68 -18.35 -0.67
N VAL A 124 -19.84 -19.36 -0.43
CA VAL A 124 -19.94 -20.24 0.76
C VAL A 124 -19.88 -19.44 2.06
N GLU A 125 -19.04 -18.41 2.15
CA GLU A 125 -18.98 -17.56 3.36
C GLU A 125 -20.23 -16.70 3.57
N LEU A 126 -20.83 -16.18 2.50
CA LEU A 126 -22.08 -15.40 2.59
C LEU A 126 -23.26 -16.30 3.04
N GLU A 127 -23.19 -17.60 2.73
CA GLU A 127 -24.15 -18.63 3.13
C GLU A 127 -23.80 -19.25 4.50
N GLY A 128 -22.82 -18.70 5.23
CA GLY A 128 -22.44 -19.16 6.58
C GLY A 128 -21.50 -20.38 6.63
N GLY A 129 -21.00 -20.84 5.49
CA GLY A 129 -20.07 -21.95 5.37
C GLY A 129 -18.58 -21.57 5.51
N VAL A 130 -17.73 -22.57 5.70
CA VAL A 130 -16.28 -22.40 5.85
C VAL A 130 -15.59 -22.34 4.49
N ARG A 131 -14.76 -21.30 4.27
CA ARG A 131 -13.99 -21.15 3.03
C ARG A 131 -13.00 -22.30 2.82
N ARG A 132 -13.03 -22.95 1.65
CA ARG A 132 -12.01 -23.93 1.24
C ARG A 132 -10.69 -23.24 0.90
N GLU A 133 -9.65 -23.51 1.68
CA GLU A 133 -8.28 -23.06 1.41
C GLU A 133 -7.67 -23.89 0.29
N LEU A 134 -7.02 -23.24 -0.67
CA LEU A 134 -6.27 -23.89 -1.74
C LEU A 134 -4.95 -24.42 -1.15
N GLU A 135 -4.50 -25.56 -1.68
CA GLU A 135 -3.25 -26.17 -1.23
C GLU A 135 -2.08 -25.18 -1.25
N ARG A 136 -1.29 -25.25 -0.20
CA ARG A 136 -0.13 -24.39 0.01
C ARG A 136 1.11 -25.18 -0.37
N GLY A 137 1.92 -24.63 -1.26
CA GLY A 137 3.07 -25.35 -1.80
C GLY A 137 2.72 -26.15 -3.05
N GLY A 138 3.75 -26.74 -3.65
CA GLY A 138 3.71 -27.29 -5.01
C GLY A 138 4.75 -26.62 -5.90
N GLU A 139 5.36 -27.41 -6.77
CA GLU A 139 6.29 -26.92 -7.78
C GLU A 139 5.49 -26.49 -9.01
N TRP A 140 5.57 -25.21 -9.37
CA TRP A 140 4.85 -24.66 -10.52
C TRP A 140 5.71 -23.59 -11.20
N GLU A 141 5.52 -23.45 -12.50
CA GLU A 141 6.29 -22.57 -13.36
C GLU A 141 6.20 -21.09 -12.92
N GLY A 142 7.33 -20.50 -12.54
CA GLY A 142 7.40 -19.12 -12.04
C GLY A 142 7.36 -18.99 -10.52
N ARG A 143 7.31 -20.08 -9.76
CA ARG A 143 7.47 -20.06 -8.29
C ARG A 143 8.79 -19.44 -7.88
N GLU A 144 9.88 -19.86 -8.51
CA GLU A 144 11.23 -19.39 -8.21
C GLU A 144 11.35 -17.87 -8.42
N GLU A 145 10.79 -17.34 -9.51
CA GLU A 145 10.71 -15.91 -9.77
C GLU A 145 9.98 -15.14 -8.65
N LYS A 146 8.95 -15.73 -8.05
CA LYS A 146 8.24 -15.12 -6.91
C LYS A 146 9.03 -15.18 -5.61
N VAL A 147 9.78 -16.25 -5.38
CA VAL A 147 10.68 -16.35 -4.23
C VAL A 147 11.76 -15.27 -4.34
N ARG A 148 12.47 -15.23 -5.47
CA ARG A 148 13.50 -14.22 -5.76
C ARG A 148 12.96 -12.80 -5.66
N ALA A 149 11.78 -12.52 -6.23
CA ALA A 149 11.13 -11.21 -6.09
C ALA A 149 10.90 -10.84 -4.62
N GLY A 150 10.46 -11.79 -3.78
CA GLY A 150 10.26 -11.55 -2.35
C GLY A 150 11.55 -11.22 -1.61
N GLU A 151 12.65 -11.90 -1.94
CA GLU A 151 13.98 -11.66 -1.37
C GLU A 151 14.52 -10.28 -1.74
N VAL A 152 14.35 -9.87 -3.00
CA VAL A 152 14.70 -8.52 -3.48
C VAL A 152 14.00 -7.44 -2.65
N PHE A 153 12.68 -7.53 -2.49
CA PHE A 153 11.95 -6.57 -1.66
C PHE A 153 12.38 -6.61 -0.20
N ARG A 154 12.65 -7.80 0.34
CA ARG A 154 13.09 -7.97 1.72
C ARG A 154 14.40 -7.25 1.97
N GLY A 155 15.41 -7.44 1.11
CA GLY A 155 16.71 -6.79 1.29
C GLY A 155 16.61 -5.26 1.30
N VAL A 156 15.82 -4.69 0.38
CA VAL A 156 15.61 -3.24 0.34
C VAL A 156 14.78 -2.75 1.54
N TRP A 157 13.77 -3.50 1.96
CA TRP A 157 12.97 -3.19 3.15
C TRP A 157 13.82 -3.18 4.43
N GLU A 158 14.73 -4.14 4.59
CA GLU A 158 15.67 -4.20 5.72
C GLU A 158 16.58 -2.96 5.75
N ARG A 159 17.08 -2.51 4.58
CA ARG A 159 17.83 -1.25 4.46
C ARG A 159 17.02 -0.04 4.91
N CYS A 160 15.77 0.11 4.45
CA CYS A 160 14.90 1.21 4.89
C CYS A 160 14.63 1.17 6.40
N LYS A 161 14.42 -0.02 6.96
CA LYS A 161 14.16 -0.19 8.40
C LYS A 161 15.40 0.16 9.24
N GLY A 162 16.59 -0.09 8.73
CA GLY A 162 17.86 0.21 9.38
C GLY A 162 18.39 1.63 9.14
N ASP A 163 17.73 2.46 8.33
CA ASP A 163 18.18 3.84 8.10
C ASP A 163 17.96 4.69 9.37
N GLU A 164 19.05 5.23 9.91
CA GLU A 164 19.04 5.99 11.15
C GLU A 164 18.23 7.28 11.05
N ARG A 165 18.26 7.95 9.89
CA ARG A 165 17.52 9.20 9.65
C ARG A 165 16.03 8.93 9.60
N TYR A 166 15.60 7.83 8.98
CA TYR A 166 14.21 7.37 9.10
C TYR A 166 13.82 7.10 10.55
N GLY A 167 14.72 6.52 11.34
CA GLY A 167 14.54 6.33 12.78
C GLY A 167 14.33 7.63 13.56
N VAL A 168 15.09 8.69 13.23
CA VAL A 168 14.93 10.04 13.78
C VAL A 168 13.58 10.62 13.41
N LEU A 169 13.25 10.70 12.12
CA LEU A 169 11.98 11.23 11.62
C LEU A 169 10.75 10.54 12.23
N LYS A 170 10.85 9.22 12.45
CA LYS A 170 9.79 8.46 13.10
C LYS A 170 9.55 8.91 14.54
N ARG A 171 10.62 9.21 15.29
CA ARG A 171 10.50 9.67 16.69
C ARG A 171 9.86 11.06 16.72
N GLU A 172 10.37 11.98 15.92
CA GLU A 172 9.83 13.34 15.80
C GLU A 172 8.35 13.34 15.41
N PHE A 173 7.98 12.52 14.41
CA PHE A 173 6.58 12.36 14.02
C PHE A 173 5.68 11.86 15.16
N LEU A 174 6.15 10.88 15.94
CA LEU A 174 5.37 10.33 17.05
C LEU A 174 5.19 11.34 18.20
N GLU A 175 6.22 12.15 18.46
CA GLU A 175 6.15 13.24 19.43
C GLU A 175 5.17 14.33 18.97
N GLU A 176 5.29 14.78 17.72
CA GLU A 176 4.38 15.77 17.11
C GLU A 176 2.93 15.25 17.09
N LEU A 177 2.73 13.96 16.76
CA LEU A 177 1.41 13.34 16.74
C LEU A 177 0.78 13.31 18.14
N LYS A 178 1.56 12.95 19.17
CA LYS A 178 1.10 12.96 20.55
C LYS A 178 0.70 14.36 21.02
N ALA A 179 1.48 15.38 20.63
CA ALA A 179 1.17 16.77 20.93
C ALA A 179 -0.15 17.20 20.29
N TRP A 180 -0.35 16.92 19.00
CA TRP A 180 -1.61 17.27 18.32
C TRP A 180 -2.82 16.52 18.92
N GLU A 181 -2.67 15.26 19.30
CA GLU A 181 -3.76 14.54 20.01
C GLU A 181 -4.10 15.17 21.37
N GLY A 182 -3.09 15.65 22.10
CA GLY A 182 -3.27 16.36 23.37
C GLY A 182 -3.93 17.74 23.21
N GLU A 183 -3.73 18.39 22.06
CA GLU A 183 -4.36 19.67 21.68
C GLU A 183 -5.80 19.53 21.20
N GLY A 184 -6.38 18.31 21.22
CA GLY A 184 -7.78 18.09 20.87
C GLY A 184 -8.05 17.79 19.40
N GLY A 185 -7.04 17.43 18.60
CA GLY A 185 -7.26 16.65 17.37
C GLY A 185 -8.27 17.22 16.37
N ARG A 186 -8.11 18.47 15.91
CA ARG A 186 -8.89 19.18 14.88
C ARG A 186 -10.41 19.30 15.18
N GLU A 187 -10.80 20.50 15.59
CA GLU A 187 -12.08 21.11 15.23
C GLU A 187 -12.19 21.21 13.68
N GLY A 188 -13.26 20.64 13.12
CA GLY A 188 -13.88 21.02 11.83
C GLY A 188 -13.05 20.94 10.53
N GLU A 189 -13.36 19.95 9.69
CA GLU A 189 -13.75 20.19 8.29
C GLU A 189 -14.50 18.96 7.78
N GLY A 190 -15.84 19.09 7.77
CA GLY A 190 -16.72 18.16 7.08
C GLY A 190 -16.78 18.49 5.59
N ASP A 191 -16.81 17.46 4.76
CA ASP A 191 -17.75 17.31 3.66
C ASP A 191 -17.54 15.94 3.00
N GLY A 192 -18.64 15.18 2.85
CA GLY A 192 -18.62 13.91 2.11
C GLY A 192 -19.74 12.93 2.48
N GLU A 193 -20.97 13.28 2.10
CA GLU A 193 -22.12 12.40 1.83
C GLU A 193 -22.48 11.35 2.89
N ALA A 194 -23.36 11.73 3.81
CA ALA A 194 -24.32 10.80 4.41
C ALA A 194 -25.38 10.46 3.36
N GLY A 195 -25.57 9.17 3.13
CA GLY A 195 -26.43 8.62 2.09
C GLY A 195 -27.90 9.00 2.24
N VAL A 196 -28.51 9.20 1.09
CA VAL A 196 -29.95 9.29 0.85
C VAL A 196 -30.67 8.12 1.54
N GLU A 197 -31.51 8.43 2.51
CA GLU A 197 -32.59 7.54 2.95
C GLU A 197 -33.63 7.48 1.82
N VAL A 198 -33.83 6.28 1.26
CA VAL A 198 -34.96 6.00 0.37
C VAL A 198 -36.02 5.35 1.23
N GLU A 199 -37.11 6.08 1.47
CA GLU A 199 -38.36 5.58 2.04
C GLU A 199 -38.87 4.39 1.21
N GLY A 200 -38.99 3.23 1.86
CA GLY A 200 -39.63 2.06 1.30
C GLY A 200 -41.14 2.17 1.48
N ALA A 201 -41.85 2.38 0.37
CA ALA A 201 -43.29 2.37 0.27
C ALA A 201 -43.90 1.05 0.76
N GLU A 202 -44.91 1.17 1.61
CA GLU A 202 -45.89 0.13 1.94
C GLU A 202 -46.85 -0.05 0.76
N ASP A 203 -46.99 -1.28 0.27
CA ASP A 203 -48.14 -1.81 -0.46
C ASP A 203 -47.98 -3.34 -0.38
N GLY A 204 -48.94 -4.18 -0.01
CA GLY A 204 -50.38 -4.06 0.00
C GLY A 204 -50.88 -5.49 -0.20
N LYS A 205 -51.53 -6.01 0.83
CA LYS A 205 -52.18 -7.32 0.89
C LYS A 205 -53.20 -7.50 -0.26
N THR A 206 -53.12 -8.60 -0.99
CA THR A 206 -54.26 -9.42 -1.44
C THR A 206 -53.82 -10.82 -1.84
#